data_AF-A0A7T3UZ52-F1
#
_entry.id   AF-A0A7T3UZ52-F1
#
_cell.length_a   1.000
_cell.length_b   1.000
_cell.length_c   1.000
_cell.angle_alpha   90.00
_cell.angle_beta   90.00
_cell.angle_gamma   90.00
#
_symmetry.space_group_name_H-M   'P 1'
#
loop_
_entity.id
_entity.type
_entity.pdbx_description
1 polymer ?
#
loop_
_entity_poly.entity_id
_entity_poly.type
_entity_poly.pdbx_seq_one_letter_code
_entity_poly.pdbx_strand_id
1 'polypeptide(L)'
;KRMASKNCLVKNLEAVETLGSTSTICSDKTGTLTQNRMTVAHMWFDNQIIDADTTEDQSGLQYDRTSPGFKALAKIATLCNRAEFKPGQEGEPILKREVNGDASEAALLKCM
;
A
#
# COMPACT_ATOMS: atom_id res chain seq x y z
N LYS A 1 25.58 17.41 -1.25
CA LYS A 1 25.06 17.59 0.13
C LYS A 1 23.54 17.89 0.17
N ARG A 2 23.00 18.86 -0.60
CA ARG A 2 21.55 19.16 -0.64
C ARG A 2 20.63 17.99 -1.01
N MET A 3 21.05 17.08 -1.90
CA MET A 3 20.24 15.91 -2.26
C MET A 3 20.26 14.83 -1.17
N ALA A 4 21.41 14.61 -0.55
CA ALA A 4 21.53 13.68 0.58
C ALA A 4 20.64 14.10 1.77
N SER A 5 20.49 15.40 2.04
CA SER A 5 19.56 15.89 3.08
C SER A 5 18.08 15.65 2.76
N LYS A 6 17.74 15.22 1.54
CA LYS A 6 16.39 14.82 1.11
C LYS A 6 16.30 13.30 0.85
N ASN A 7 17.17 12.51 1.48
CA ASN A 7 17.25 11.06 1.32
C ASN A 7 17.56 10.59 -0.12
N CYS A 8 18.15 11.44 -0.96
CA CYS A 8 18.63 11.08 -2.29
C CYS A 8 20.16 10.93 -2.27
N LEU A 9 20.63 9.68 -2.16
CA LEU A 9 22.06 9.35 -2.15
C LEU A 9 22.62 9.32 -3.57
N VAL A 10 23.65 10.13 -3.82
CA VAL A 10 24.36 10.17 -5.09
C VAL A 10 25.70 9.44 -4.95
N LYS A 11 25.90 8.37 -5.73
CA LYS A 11 27.15 7.58 -5.74
C LYS A 11 28.21 8.17 -6.68
N ASN A 12 27.81 8.68 -7.84
CA ASN A 12 28.67 9.39 -8.79
C ASN A 12 28.22 10.86 -8.89
N LEU A 13 29.11 11.81 -8.65
CA LEU A 13 28.81 13.25 -8.71
C LEU A 13 28.29 13.70 -10.08
N GLU A 14 28.72 13.07 -11.17
CA GLU A 14 28.26 13.39 -12.53
C GLU A 14 26.77 13.12 -12.72
N ALA A 15 26.21 12.16 -11.96
CA ALA A 15 24.79 11.79 -12.05
C ALA A 15 23.84 12.94 -11.66
N VAL A 16 24.33 13.91 -10.89
CA VAL A 16 23.57 15.10 -10.52
C VAL A 16 23.22 15.93 -11.76
N GLU A 17 24.19 16.10 -12.65
CA GLU A 17 24.02 16.89 -13.87
C GLU A 17 23.21 16.11 -14.90
N THR A 18 23.45 14.79 -15.03
CA THR A 18 22.69 13.91 -15.92
C THR A 18 21.19 13.94 -15.64
N LEU A 19 20.78 13.95 -14.36
CA LEU A 19 19.37 14.05 -14.00
C LEU A 19 18.74 15.37 -14.46
N GLY A 20 19.52 16.47 -14.48
CA GLY A 20 19.07 17.78 -14.94
C GLY A 20 18.94 17.90 -16.47
N SER A 21 19.72 17.13 -17.23
CA SER A 21 19.69 17.10 -18.70
C SER A 21 18.86 15.96 -19.29
N THR A 22 18.23 15.13 -18.44
CA THR A 22 17.41 13.99 -18.87
C THR A 22 16.13 14.47 -19.57
N SER A 23 15.90 14.00 -20.80
CA SER A 23 14.71 14.32 -21.60
C SER A 23 13.66 13.19 -21.63
N THR A 24 13.99 11.99 -21.14
CA THR A 24 13.07 10.85 -21.08
C THR A 24 13.39 10.00 -19.85
N ILE A 25 12.36 9.64 -19.09
CA ILE A 25 12.48 8.76 -17.92
C ILE A 25 11.86 7.42 -18.28
N CYS A 26 12.69 6.38 -18.31
CA CYS A 26 12.24 5.00 -18.36
C CYS A 26 12.15 4.48 -16.93
N SER A 27 10.94 4.20 -16.45
CA SER A 27 10.71 3.69 -15.10
C SER A 27 10.22 2.25 -15.15
N ASP A 28 10.73 1.42 -14.24
CA ASP A 28 10.04 0.17 -13.91
C ASP A 28 8.72 0.47 -13.19
N LYS A 29 7.75 -0.44 -13.28
CA LYS A 29 6.46 -0.29 -12.62
C LYS A 29 6.54 -0.75 -11.17
N THR A 30 6.97 -1.99 -10.95
CA THR A 30 6.80 -2.68 -9.67
C THR A 30 7.90 -2.26 -8.70
N GLY A 31 7.54 -1.69 -7.55
CA GLY A 31 8.52 -1.24 -6.55
C GLY A 31 9.19 0.10 -6.88
N THR A 32 8.82 0.72 -8.02
CA THR A 32 9.23 2.09 -8.37
C THR A 32 8.01 3.00 -8.50
N LEU A 33 7.08 2.69 -9.42
CA LEU A 33 5.81 3.43 -9.53
C LEU A 33 4.76 2.91 -8.54
N THR A 34 4.77 1.60 -8.26
CA THR A 34 3.86 0.96 -7.32
C THR A 34 4.60 0.51 -6.06
N GLN A 35 3.85 0.32 -4.98
CA GLN A 35 4.38 -0.07 -3.67
C GLN A 35 4.89 -1.53 -3.61
N ASN A 36 4.85 -2.28 -4.73
CA ASN A 36 5.14 -3.72 -4.77
C ASN A 36 4.40 -4.53 -3.68
N ARG A 37 3.14 -4.16 -3.44
CA ARG A 37 2.28 -4.78 -2.44
C ARG A 37 0.87 -4.86 -2.99
N MET A 38 0.23 -6.03 -2.83
CA MET A 38 -1.20 -6.16 -3.10
C MET A 38 -1.99 -5.41 -2.03
N THR A 39 -2.91 -4.56 -2.46
CA THR A 39 -3.75 -3.73 -1.59
C THR A 39 -5.16 -3.74 -2.16
N VAL A 40 -6.18 -3.84 -1.30
CA VAL A 40 -7.58 -3.73 -1.72
C VAL A 40 -7.81 -2.33 -2.31
N ALA A 41 -8.31 -2.27 -3.55
CA ALA A 41 -8.54 -1.01 -4.27
C ALA A 41 -10.01 -0.58 -4.25
N HIS A 42 -10.93 -1.51 -4.49
CA HIS A 42 -12.36 -1.24 -4.54
C HIS A 42 -13.14 -2.38 -3.88
N MET A 43 -14.30 -2.04 -3.33
CA MET A 43 -15.27 -2.98 -2.79
C MET A 43 -16.63 -2.75 -3.45
N TRP A 44 -17.44 -3.79 -3.55
CA TRP A 44 -18.80 -3.69 -4.06
C TRP A 44 -19.78 -4.26 -3.04
N PHE A 45 -20.66 -3.41 -2.53
CA PHE A 45 -21.76 -3.76 -1.64
C PHE A 45 -22.87 -2.71 -1.79
N ASP A 46 -24.09 -3.04 -1.37
CA ASP A 46 -25.27 -2.15 -1.46
C ASP A 46 -25.48 -1.55 -2.88
N ASN A 47 -25.13 -2.31 -3.92
CA ASN A 47 -25.17 -1.91 -5.33
C ASN A 47 -24.33 -0.65 -5.66
N GLN A 48 -23.25 -0.43 -4.91
CA GLN A 48 -22.32 0.69 -5.08
C GLN A 48 -20.87 0.18 -5.13
N ILE A 49 -20.03 0.88 -5.89
CA ILE A 49 -18.57 0.70 -5.85
C ILE A 49 -18.02 1.69 -4.83
N ILE A 50 -17.23 1.18 -3.90
CA ILE A 50 -16.58 1.94 -2.84
C ILE A 50 -15.07 1.90 -3.04
N ASP A 51 -14.44 3.06 -3.15
CA ASP A 51 -12.99 3.20 -3.27
C ASP A 51 -12.33 3.03 -1.89
N ALA A 52 -11.34 2.14 -1.83
CA ALA A 52 -10.50 1.97 -0.64
C ALA A 52 -9.25 2.85 -0.73
N ASP A 53 -8.72 3.21 0.43
CA ASP A 53 -7.46 3.96 0.50
C ASP A 53 -6.26 3.05 0.18
N THR A 54 -5.61 3.30 -0.96
CA THR A 54 -4.43 2.57 -1.43
C THR A 54 -3.11 3.28 -1.12
N THR A 55 -3.16 4.45 -0.47
CA THR A 55 -1.96 5.22 -0.08
C THR A 55 -1.19 4.52 1.04
N GLU A 56 0.13 4.71 1.06
CA GLU A 56 1.00 4.04 2.03
C GLU A 56 0.88 4.62 3.45
N ASP A 57 0.45 5.88 3.55
CA ASP A 57 0.28 6.65 4.79
C ASP A 57 -1.19 6.77 5.22
N GLN A 58 -2.11 6.14 4.47
CA GLN A 58 -3.55 6.15 4.73
C GLN A 58 -4.15 7.57 4.77
N SER A 59 -3.70 8.41 3.83
CA SER A 59 -4.11 9.81 3.67
C SER A 59 -5.24 10.02 2.65
N GLY A 60 -5.73 8.94 2.04
CA GLY A 60 -6.72 8.95 0.97
C GLY A 60 -8.17 8.99 1.44
N LEU A 61 -9.07 8.54 0.56
CA LEU A 61 -10.51 8.58 0.78
C LEU A 61 -10.93 7.63 1.90
N GLN A 62 -11.79 8.14 2.79
CA GLN A 62 -12.46 7.34 3.81
C GLN A 62 -13.85 6.95 3.30
N TYR A 63 -14.30 5.74 3.66
CA TYR A 63 -15.62 5.23 3.30
C TYR A 63 -16.40 4.79 4.54
N ASP A 64 -17.73 4.72 4.40
CA ASP A 64 -18.60 4.36 5.51
C ASP A 64 -18.45 2.88 5.90
N ARG A 65 -17.89 2.65 7.09
CA ARG A 65 -17.72 1.32 7.70
C ARG A 65 -18.92 0.92 8.56
N THR A 66 -19.95 1.77 8.67
CA THR A 66 -21.11 1.51 9.53
C THR A 66 -22.22 0.74 8.82
N SER A 67 -22.23 0.74 7.48
CA SER A 67 -23.19 -0.01 6.66
C SER A 67 -23.24 -1.50 7.07
N PRO A 68 -24.46 -2.08 7.18
CA PRO A 68 -24.63 -3.52 7.35
C PRO A 68 -23.96 -4.35 6.23
N GLY A 69 -23.99 -3.85 4.98
CA GLY A 69 -23.35 -4.49 3.83
C GLY A 69 -21.84 -4.60 4.01
N PHE A 70 -21.20 -3.50 4.42
CA PHE A 70 -19.77 -3.50 4.75
C PHE A 70 -19.45 -4.45 5.92
N LYS A 71 -20.23 -4.41 7.01
CA LYS A 71 -19.98 -5.28 8.18
C LYS A 71 -20.06 -6.77 7.83
N ALA A 72 -21.01 -7.17 6.99
CA ALA A 72 -21.12 -8.54 6.53
C ALA A 72 -19.92 -8.93 5.65
N LEU A 73 -19.55 -8.06 4.69
CA LEU A 73 -18.39 -8.27 3.81
C LEU A 73 -17.09 -8.38 4.61
N ALA A 74 -16.84 -7.44 5.53
CA ALA A 74 -15.66 -7.42 6.38
C ALA A 74 -15.57 -8.67 7.24
N LYS A 75 -16.69 -9.09 7.86
CA LYS A 75 -16.73 -10.34 8.64
C LYS A 75 -16.34 -11.57 7.80
N ILE A 76 -16.81 -11.66 6.56
CA ILE A 76 -16.44 -12.75 5.65
C ILE A 76 -14.94 -12.67 5.31
N ALA A 77 -14.45 -11.49 4.94
CA ALA A 77 -13.05 -11.27 4.59
C ALA A 77 -12.08 -11.53 5.75
N THR A 78 -12.51 -11.33 7.00
CA THR A 78 -11.73 -11.66 8.20
C THR A 78 -11.77 -13.15 8.53
N LEU A 79 -12.95 -13.78 8.48
CA LEU A 79 -13.11 -15.19 8.91
C LEU A 79 -12.65 -16.21 7.86
N CYS A 80 -12.85 -15.90 6.58
CA CYS A 80 -12.46 -16.77 5.46
C CYS A 80 -11.05 -16.44 4.95
N ASN A 81 -10.10 -16.23 5.87
CA ASN A 81 -8.75 -15.80 5.56
C ASN A 81 -7.74 -16.52 6.48
N ARG A 82 -6.64 -17.01 5.92
CA ARG A 82 -5.57 -17.72 6.65
C ARG A 82 -4.35 -16.85 6.93
N ALA A 83 -4.36 -15.60 6.51
CA ALA A 83 -3.26 -14.69 6.74
C ALA A 83 -3.17 -14.25 8.21
N GLU A 84 -1.94 -14.15 8.73
CA GLU A 84 -1.67 -13.72 10.10
C GLU A 84 -0.50 -12.73 10.14
N PHE A 85 -0.60 -11.69 10.98
CA PHE A 85 0.54 -10.79 11.22
C PHE A 85 1.65 -11.52 11.97
N LYS A 86 2.91 -11.31 11.56
CA LYS A 86 4.04 -11.79 12.36
C LYS A 86 4.11 -11.03 13.70
N PRO A 87 4.52 -11.71 14.79
CA PRO A 87 4.57 -11.09 16.12
C PRO A 87 5.62 -9.99 16.22
N GLY A 88 5.48 -9.10 17.20
CA GLY A 88 6.49 -8.08 17.52
C GLY A 88 6.45 -6.80 16.68
N GLN A 89 5.37 -6.55 15.92
CA GLN A 89 5.24 -5.41 15.01
C GLN A 89 4.15 -4.40 15.45
N GLU A 90 3.87 -4.32 16.75
CA GLU A 90 2.78 -3.49 17.29
C GLU A 90 2.99 -1.98 17.03
N GLY A 91 4.25 -1.53 17.02
CA GLY A 91 4.62 -0.14 16.70
C GLY A 91 4.67 0.19 15.21
N GLU A 92 4.56 -0.80 14.32
CA GLU A 92 4.60 -0.59 12.88
C GLU A 92 3.21 -0.27 12.32
N PRO A 93 3.10 0.64 11.34
CA PRO A 93 1.85 0.87 10.61
C PRO A 93 1.31 -0.42 10.00
N ILE A 94 -0.01 -0.66 10.08
CA ILE A 94 -0.67 -1.90 9.64
C ILE A 94 -0.22 -2.33 8.23
N LEU A 95 -0.16 -1.39 7.30
CA LEU A 95 0.23 -1.67 5.91
C LEU A 95 1.68 -2.18 5.78
N LYS A 96 2.58 -1.76 6.67
CA LYS A 96 4.00 -2.14 6.68
C LYS A 96 4.27 -3.44 7.44
N ARG A 97 3.33 -3.89 8.28
CA ARG A 97 3.48 -5.16 9.01
C ARG A 97 3.66 -6.33 8.06
N GLU A 98 4.60 -7.21 8.39
CA GLU A 98 4.80 -8.49 7.74
C GLU A 98 3.66 -9.46 8.08
N VAL A 99 3.25 -10.23 7.08
CA VAL A 99 2.13 -11.17 7.15
C VAL A 99 2.59 -12.53 6.63
N ASN A 100 2.21 -13.60 7.31
CA ASN A 100 2.28 -14.96 6.80
C ASN A 100 0.97 -15.25 6.06
N GLY A 101 1.03 -15.57 4.77
CA GLY A 101 -0.15 -15.76 3.92
C GLY A 101 0.16 -15.38 2.47
N ASP A 102 -0.73 -15.68 1.54
CA ASP A 102 -0.57 -15.20 0.17
C ASP A 102 -0.88 -13.69 0.06
N ALA A 103 -0.48 -13.08 -1.06
CA ALA A 103 -0.58 -11.63 -1.23
C ALA A 103 -2.04 -11.11 -1.19
N SER A 104 -3.01 -11.90 -1.64
CA SER A 104 -4.42 -11.51 -1.66
C SER A 104 -5.02 -11.58 -0.26
N GLU A 105 -4.76 -12.68 0.45
CA GLU A 105 -5.16 -12.86 1.84
C GLU A 105 -4.55 -11.79 2.76
N ALA A 106 -3.26 -11.48 2.57
CA ALA A 106 -2.59 -10.42 3.30
C ALA A 106 -3.18 -9.03 3.01
N ALA A 107 -3.61 -8.77 1.78
CA ALA A 107 -4.26 -7.51 1.42
C ALA A 107 -5.61 -7.35 2.13
N LEU A 108 -6.40 -8.43 2.20
CA LEU A 108 -7.67 -8.45 2.93
C LEU A 108 -7.44 -8.25 4.45
N LEU A 109 -6.48 -8.96 5.03
CA LEU A 109 -6.14 -8.84 6.46
C LEU A 109 -5.72 -7.41 6.83
N LYS A 110 -5.02 -6.71 5.94
CA LYS A 110 -4.58 -5.32 6.14
C LYS A 110 -5.69 -4.29 5.94
N CYS A 111 -6.76 -4.64 5.21
CA CYS A 111 -7.84 -3.72 4.86
C CYS A 111 -8.98 -3.72 5.91
N MET A 112 -9.25 -4.88 6.51
CA MET A 112 -10.42 -5.10 7.38
C MET A 112 -10.18 -4.68 8.83
#